data_AF-A0A851HSX8-F1
#
_entry.id   AF-A0A851HSX8-F1
#
_cell.length_a   1.000
_cell.length_b   1.000
_cell.length_c   1.000
_cell.angle_alpha   90.00
_cell.angle_beta   90.00
_cell.angle_gamma   90.00
#
_symmetry.space_group_name_H-M   'P 1'
#
loop_
_entity.id
_entity.type
_entity.pdbx_description
1 polymer ?
#
loop_
_entity_poly.entity_id
_entity_poly.type
_entity_poly.pdbx_seq_one_letter_code
_entity_poly.pdbx_strand_id
1 'polypeptide(L)'
;MKQLCQRHRHMFTSLSLNEQNNLWMFWMESACTFSEASNTDKMIAATGRAFNLACLARQHYPDCMHVELTLSTILVCHVLHNRGDYAAADHVLINALESLRSARPCHKGAGNHCSTQDCIDVLLDTSRQPRFFADYLSWPDFPPAQPANQPLMAIH
;
A
#
# COMPACT_ATOMS: atom_id res chain seq x y z
N MET A 1 13.87 -0.80 0.82
CA MET A 1 13.55 -0.21 -0.51
C MET A 1 14.29 1.10 -0.71
N LYS A 2 14.76 1.41 -1.94
CA LYS A 2 15.44 2.67 -2.22
C LYS A 2 14.43 3.82 -2.17
N GLN A 3 14.67 4.81 -1.31
CA GLN A 3 13.89 6.04 -1.30
C GLN A 3 14.05 6.77 -2.65
N LEU A 4 13.00 7.46 -3.08
CA LEU A 4 13.05 8.31 -4.27
C LEU A 4 14.17 9.35 -4.12
N CYS A 5 15.05 9.45 -5.12
CA CYS A 5 16.08 10.48 -5.11
C CYS A 5 15.43 11.88 -5.20
N GLN A 6 16.16 12.91 -4.74
CA GLN A 6 15.64 14.28 -4.65
C GLN A 6 15.06 14.79 -5.99
N ARG A 7 15.67 14.42 -7.12
CA ARG A 7 15.16 14.79 -8.45
C ARG A 7 13.80 14.17 -8.74
N HIS A 8 13.62 12.87 -8.48
CA HIS A 8 12.33 12.20 -8.67
C HIS A 8 11.28 12.72 -7.69
N ARG A 9 11.67 13.03 -6.45
CA ARG A 9 10.78 13.70 -5.49
C ARG A 9 10.26 15.01 -6.06
N HIS A 10 11.15 15.90 -6.50
CA HIS A 10 10.76 17.18 -7.09
C HIS A 10 9.84 17.01 -8.31
N MET A 11 10.16 16.06 -9.19
CA MET A 11 9.36 15.76 -10.38
C MET A 11 7.95 15.31 -10.02
N PHE A 12 7.80 14.42 -9.03
CA PHE A 12 6.48 13.93 -8.63
C PHE A 12 5.70 14.97 -7.82
N THR A 13 6.36 15.82 -7.01
CA THR A 13 5.69 16.92 -6.32
C THR A 13 5.19 18.00 -7.25
N SER A 14 5.78 18.15 -8.44
CA SER A 14 5.29 19.09 -9.46
C SER A 14 4.04 18.60 -10.20
N LEU A 15 3.67 17.33 -10.06
CA LEU A 15 2.43 16.79 -10.63
C LEU A 15 1.22 17.24 -9.80
N SER A 16 0.11 17.50 -10.47
CA SER A 16 -1.20 17.66 -9.81
C SER A 16 -1.62 16.37 -9.10
N LEU A 17 -2.51 16.48 -8.11
CA LEU A 17 -3.04 15.30 -7.40
C LEU A 17 -3.66 14.27 -8.37
N ASN A 18 -4.33 14.74 -9.42
CA ASN A 18 -4.92 13.87 -10.44
C ASN A 18 -3.84 13.10 -11.24
N GLU A 19 -2.74 13.76 -11.62
CA GLU A 19 -1.62 13.10 -12.29
C GLU A 19 -0.89 12.12 -11.37
N GLN A 20 -0.79 12.44 -10.08
CA GLN A 20 -0.25 11.52 -9.08
C GLN A 20 -1.14 10.28 -8.93
N ASN A 21 -2.46 10.44 -8.89
CA ASN A 21 -3.43 9.33 -8.90
C ASN A 21 -3.28 8.44 -10.15
N ASN A 22 -3.21 9.04 -11.34
CA ASN A 22 -3.05 8.29 -12.59
C ASN A 22 -1.74 7.50 -12.61
N LEU A 23 -0.65 8.09 -12.12
CA LEU A 23 0.64 7.41 -12.04
C LEU A 23 0.63 6.29 -10.99
N TRP A 24 -0.06 6.49 -9.87
CA TRP A 24 -0.29 5.45 -8.87
C TRP A 24 -1.04 4.27 -9.50
N MET A 25 -2.16 4.52 -10.18
CA MET A 25 -2.95 3.49 -10.88
C MET A 25 -2.08 2.71 -11.87
N PHE A 26 -1.32 3.40 -12.72
CA PHE A 26 -0.42 2.76 -13.68
C PHE A 26 0.58 1.78 -13.04
N TRP A 27 1.17 2.15 -11.90
CA TRP A 27 2.09 1.26 -11.19
C TRP A 27 1.39 0.09 -10.50
N MET A 28 0.16 0.27 -10.03
CA MET A 28 -0.63 -0.79 -9.43
C MET A 28 -1.09 -1.81 -10.48
N GLU A 29 -1.52 -1.35 -11.65
CA GLU A 29 -1.81 -2.21 -12.81
C GLU A 29 -0.55 -2.96 -13.26
N SER A 30 0.59 -2.28 -13.34
CA SER A 30 1.87 -2.93 -13.66
C SER A 30 2.23 -4.01 -12.63
N ALA A 31 1.98 -3.76 -11.35
CA ALA A 31 2.21 -4.74 -10.29
C ALA A 31 1.31 -5.98 -10.46
N CYS A 32 0.06 -5.81 -10.90
CA CYS A 32 -0.82 -6.91 -11.27
C CYS A 32 -0.23 -7.76 -12.39
N THR A 33 0.18 -7.13 -13.50
CA THR A 33 0.85 -7.85 -14.60
C THR A 33 2.10 -8.61 -14.13
N PHE A 34 2.90 -8.02 -13.23
CA PHE A 34 4.08 -8.70 -12.70
C PHE A 34 3.75 -9.84 -11.75
N SER A 35 2.65 -9.75 -11.00
CA SER A 35 2.18 -10.85 -10.15
C SER A 35 1.75 -12.04 -10.99
N GLU A 36 0.98 -11.83 -12.05
CA GLU A 36 0.59 -12.88 -13.00
C GLU A 36 1.81 -13.54 -13.66
N ALA A 37 2.82 -12.74 -13.99
CA ALA A 37 4.09 -13.23 -14.53
C ALA A 37 5.05 -13.81 -13.48
N SER A 38 4.64 -13.93 -12.20
CA SER A 38 5.48 -14.37 -11.08
C SER A 38 6.80 -13.60 -10.93
N ASN A 39 6.84 -12.35 -11.39
CA ASN A 39 8.02 -11.48 -11.35
C ASN A 39 8.05 -10.63 -10.07
N THR A 40 8.36 -11.29 -8.97
CA THR A 40 8.35 -10.71 -7.62
C THR A 40 9.21 -9.44 -7.52
N ASP A 41 10.39 -9.40 -8.14
CA ASP A 41 11.28 -8.22 -8.07
C ASP A 41 10.66 -6.99 -8.74
N LYS A 42 10.04 -7.16 -9.92
CA LYS A 42 9.34 -6.07 -10.60
C LYS A 42 8.05 -5.67 -9.88
N MET A 43 7.35 -6.63 -9.27
CA MET A 43 6.18 -6.36 -8.43
C MET A 43 6.55 -5.48 -7.22
N ILE A 44 7.63 -5.82 -6.49
CA ILE A 44 8.15 -4.99 -5.38
C ILE A 44 8.53 -3.59 -5.89
N ALA A 45 9.19 -3.51 -7.05
CA ALA A 45 9.59 -2.23 -7.61
C ALA A 45 8.39 -1.35 -7.98
N ALA A 46 7.33 -1.92 -8.57
CA ALA A 46 6.14 -1.19 -8.97
C ALA A 46 5.31 -0.75 -7.75
N THR A 47 4.98 -1.69 -6.86
CA THR A 47 4.22 -1.43 -5.63
C THR A 47 4.97 -0.47 -4.69
N GLY A 48 6.30 -0.59 -4.57
CA GLY A 48 7.13 0.33 -3.80
C GLY A 48 7.17 1.75 -4.37
N ARG A 49 7.04 1.93 -5.69
CA ARG A 49 6.90 3.27 -6.31
C ARG A 49 5.54 3.88 -6.01
N ALA A 50 4.47 3.10 -6.14
CA ALA A 50 3.12 3.50 -5.78
C ALA A 50 3.04 3.94 -4.30
N PHE A 51 3.61 3.15 -3.40
CA PHE A 51 3.73 3.48 -1.98
C PHE A 51 4.45 4.81 -1.74
N ASN A 52 5.65 4.98 -2.31
CA ASN A 52 6.43 6.20 -2.12
C ASN A 52 5.73 7.45 -2.66
N LEU A 53 5.01 7.33 -3.78
CA LEU A 53 4.23 8.43 -4.35
C LEU A 53 3.05 8.79 -3.45
N ALA A 54 2.33 7.82 -2.90
CA ALA A 54 1.24 8.08 -1.97
C ALA A 54 1.74 8.76 -0.68
N CYS A 55 2.88 8.33 -0.14
CA CYS A 55 3.53 9.02 0.97
C CYS A 55 3.90 10.47 0.61
N LEU A 56 4.49 10.70 -0.56
CA LEU A 56 4.90 12.03 -1.02
C LEU A 56 3.71 12.97 -1.24
N ALA A 57 2.63 12.45 -1.83
CA ALA A 57 1.39 13.17 -2.06
C ALA A 57 0.79 13.65 -0.74
N ARG A 58 0.75 12.77 0.27
CA ARG A 58 0.22 13.07 1.61
C ARG A 58 1.01 14.12 2.38
N GLN A 59 2.30 14.27 2.11
CA GLN A 59 3.08 15.37 2.69
C GLN A 59 2.57 16.75 2.25
N HIS A 60 2.00 16.84 1.04
CA HIS A 60 1.48 18.08 0.46
C HIS A 60 -0.04 18.20 0.62
N TYR A 61 -0.74 17.06 0.56
CA TYR A 61 -2.18 16.93 0.65
C TYR A 61 -2.54 15.87 1.71
N PRO A 62 -2.46 16.18 3.02
CA PRO A 62 -2.60 15.19 4.08
C PRO A 62 -3.96 14.47 4.09
N ASP A 63 -4.99 15.09 3.56
CA ASP A 63 -6.35 14.51 3.50
C ASP A 63 -6.57 13.60 2.29
N CYS A 64 -5.62 13.54 1.35
CA CYS A 64 -5.74 12.78 0.10
C CYS A 64 -4.92 11.49 0.14
N MET A 65 -5.10 10.62 -0.86
CA MET A 65 -4.25 9.43 -1.11
C MET A 65 -4.19 8.41 0.04
N HIS A 66 -5.12 8.43 1.02
CA HIS A 66 -5.10 7.51 2.16
C HIS A 66 -5.44 6.08 1.74
N VAL A 67 -6.40 5.90 0.83
CA VAL A 67 -6.74 4.61 0.25
C VAL A 67 -5.58 4.06 -0.57
N GLU A 68 -5.01 4.88 -1.45
CA GLU A 68 -3.89 4.56 -2.33
C GLU A 68 -2.64 4.15 -1.54
N LEU A 69 -2.35 4.87 -0.45
CA LEU A 69 -1.30 4.50 0.49
C LEU A 69 -1.59 3.16 1.16
N THR A 70 -2.82 2.93 1.60
CA THR A 70 -3.22 1.69 2.30
C THR A 70 -3.09 0.48 1.37
N LEU A 71 -3.63 0.56 0.16
CA LEU A 71 -3.57 -0.53 -0.83
C LEU A 71 -2.13 -0.87 -1.23
N SER A 72 -1.32 0.14 -1.52
CA SER A 72 0.09 -0.07 -1.87
C SER A 72 0.91 -0.61 -0.68
N THR A 73 0.58 -0.20 0.55
CA THR A 73 1.19 -0.76 1.77
C THR A 73 0.88 -2.25 1.94
N ILE A 74 -0.40 -2.64 1.82
CA ILE A 74 -0.83 -4.05 1.92
C ILE A 74 -0.03 -4.91 0.94
N LEU A 75 0.05 -4.48 -0.33
CA LEU A 75 0.79 -5.17 -1.38
C LEU A 75 2.28 -5.30 -1.07
N VAL A 76 2.95 -4.18 -0.79
CA VAL A 76 4.39 -4.19 -0.55
C VAL A 76 4.72 -5.07 0.66
N CYS A 77 3.98 -4.93 1.76
CA CYS A 77 4.19 -5.74 2.96
C CYS A 77 3.96 -7.22 2.68
N HIS A 78 2.90 -7.57 1.96
CA HIS A 78 2.61 -8.96 1.59
C HIS A 78 3.74 -9.57 0.76
N VAL A 79 4.20 -8.88 -0.28
CA VAL A 79 5.26 -9.40 -1.15
C VAL A 79 6.61 -9.50 -0.42
N LEU A 80 6.91 -8.55 0.47
CA LEU A 80 8.11 -8.60 1.32
C LEU A 80 8.05 -9.75 2.32
N HIS A 81 6.91 -9.98 2.97
CA HIS A 81 6.69 -11.14 3.85
C HIS A 81 6.87 -12.46 3.11
N ASN A 82 6.32 -12.61 1.91
CA ASN A 82 6.50 -13.82 1.09
C ASN A 82 7.97 -14.06 0.71
N ARG A 83 8.78 -13.00 0.64
CA ARG A 83 10.23 -13.07 0.41
C ARG A 83 11.04 -13.30 1.69
N GLY A 84 10.40 -13.27 2.86
CA GLY A 84 11.06 -13.35 4.17
C GLY A 84 11.73 -12.05 4.63
N ASP A 85 11.46 -10.91 3.98
CA ASP A 85 12.01 -9.60 4.33
C ASP A 85 11.08 -8.84 5.29
N TYR A 86 10.91 -9.42 6.49
CA TYR A 86 10.00 -8.90 7.53
C TYR A 86 10.42 -7.50 8.01
N ALA A 87 11.74 -7.27 8.16
CA ALA A 87 12.23 -5.96 8.59
C ALA A 87 11.88 -4.85 7.60
N ALA A 88 11.99 -5.12 6.28
CA ALA A 88 11.56 -4.15 5.28
C ALA A 88 10.04 -3.93 5.33
N ALA A 89 9.24 -4.98 5.54
CA ALA A 89 7.79 -4.85 5.66
C ALA A 89 7.38 -4.01 6.86
N ASP A 90 8.01 -4.23 8.03
CA ASP A 90 7.79 -3.42 9.24
C ASP A 90 8.11 -1.95 8.99
N HIS A 91 9.22 -1.66 8.32
CA HIS A 91 9.57 -0.30 7.94
C HIS A 91 8.53 0.34 7.02
N VAL A 92 7.93 -0.41 6.10
CA VAL A 92 6.85 0.10 5.23
C VAL A 92 5.61 0.41 6.04
N LEU A 93 5.20 -0.51 6.91
CA LEU A 93 4.04 -0.35 7.77
C LEU A 93 4.17 0.87 8.69
N ILE A 94 5.33 1.03 9.36
CA ILE A 94 5.60 2.18 10.23
C ILE A 94 5.48 3.50 9.44
N ASN A 95 6.14 3.59 8.28
CA ASN A 95 6.08 4.79 7.44
C ASN A 95 4.65 5.09 6.95
N ALA A 96 3.87 4.06 6.62
CA ALA A 96 2.47 4.21 6.23
C ALA A 96 1.64 4.80 7.38
N LEU A 97 1.78 4.24 8.59
CA LEU A 97 1.07 4.68 9.78
C LEU A 97 1.44 6.11 10.17
N GLU A 98 2.72 6.49 10.09
CA GLU A 98 3.17 7.87 10.33
C GLU A 98 2.55 8.84 9.31
N SER A 99 2.56 8.49 8.03
CA SER A 99 1.94 9.29 6.97
C SER A 99 0.42 9.43 7.15
N LEU A 100 -0.29 8.37 7.54
CA LEU A 100 -1.72 8.41 7.84
C LEU A 100 -2.01 9.31 9.04
N ARG A 101 -1.24 9.17 10.13
CA ARG A 101 -1.41 9.96 11.36
C ARG A 101 -1.02 11.43 11.23
N SER A 102 -0.17 11.77 10.26
CA SER A 102 0.24 13.15 10.00
C SER A 102 -0.90 14.06 9.51
N ALA A 103 -2.02 13.48 9.03
CA ALA A 103 -3.19 14.24 8.65
C ALA A 103 -3.87 14.84 9.88
N ARG A 104 -4.20 16.14 9.81
CA ARG A 104 -5.09 16.74 10.81
C ARG A 104 -6.48 16.10 10.64
N PRO A 105 -7.24 15.90 11.74
CA PRO A 105 -8.61 15.38 11.63
C PRO A 105 -9.43 16.28 10.71
N CYS A 106 -9.78 15.78 9.52
CA CYS A 106 -10.59 16.53 8.58
C CYS A 106 -12.05 16.46 9.05
N HIS A 107 -12.58 17.56 9.60
CA HIS A 107 -13.98 17.68 10.05
C HIS A 107 -15.00 17.86 8.90
N LYS A 108 -14.65 17.48 7.66
CA LYS A 108 -15.51 17.52 6.48
C LYS A 108 -15.33 16.19 5.72
N GLY A 109 -16.33 15.38 5.44
CA GLY A 109 -17.77 15.51 5.59
C GLY A 109 -18.42 14.17 5.21
N ALA A 110 -19.72 14.08 5.44
CA ALA A 110 -20.56 12.94 5.11
C ALA A 110 -20.46 12.59 3.61
N GLY A 111 -19.68 11.56 3.31
CA GLY A 111 -19.64 10.86 2.04
C GLY A 111 -19.16 9.44 2.32
N ASN A 112 -19.63 8.46 1.56
CA ASN A 112 -19.33 7.02 1.69
C ASN A 112 -17.83 6.66 1.46
N HIS A 113 -16.90 7.57 1.72
CA HIS A 113 -15.47 7.37 1.52
C HIS A 113 -14.81 6.90 2.82
N CYS A 114 -13.94 5.89 2.71
CA CYS A 114 -13.11 5.38 3.80
C CYS A 114 -12.40 6.53 4.53
N SER A 115 -12.45 6.57 5.85
CA SER A 115 -11.73 7.59 6.61
C SER A 115 -10.24 7.24 6.76
N THR A 116 -9.40 8.23 7.07
CA THR A 116 -7.98 7.95 7.41
C THR A 116 -7.87 7.01 8.61
N GLN A 117 -8.82 7.05 9.55
CA GLN A 117 -8.85 6.12 10.68
C GLN A 117 -9.16 4.68 10.24
N ASP A 118 -10.13 4.50 9.33
CA ASP A 118 -10.44 3.18 8.77
C ASP A 118 -9.22 2.58 8.06
N CYS A 119 -8.47 3.39 7.31
CA CYS A 119 -7.19 2.99 6.69
C CYS A 119 -6.16 2.53 7.72
N ILE A 120 -6.00 3.25 8.84
CA ILE A 120 -5.10 2.85 9.93
C ILE A 120 -5.53 1.51 10.51
N ASP A 121 -6.82 1.35 10.79
CA ASP A 121 -7.33 0.12 11.40
C ASP A 121 -7.16 -1.08 10.45
N VAL A 122 -7.33 -0.90 9.14
CA VAL A 122 -7.08 -1.94 8.13
C VAL A 122 -5.59 -2.33 8.07
N LEU A 123 -4.67 -1.37 8.20
CA LEU A 123 -3.24 -1.69 8.21
C LEU A 123 -2.82 -2.45 9.47
N LEU A 124 -3.47 -2.21 10.60
CA LEU A 124 -3.20 -2.88 11.87
C LEU A 124 -3.89 -4.25 11.99
N ASP A 125 -4.99 -4.47 11.26
CA ASP A 125 -5.75 -5.72 11.27
C ASP A 125 -5.66 -6.43 9.91
N THR A 126 -4.75 -7.40 9.81
CA THR A 126 -4.53 -8.18 8.59
C THR A 126 -5.77 -8.94 8.12
N SER A 127 -6.72 -9.25 9.01
CA SER A 127 -7.96 -9.93 8.64
C SER A 127 -8.90 -9.06 7.79
N ARG A 128 -8.76 -7.73 7.88
CA ARG A 128 -9.56 -6.76 7.11
C ARG A 128 -8.97 -6.45 5.74
N GLN A 129 -7.67 -6.73 5.53
CA GLN A 129 -6.94 -6.36 4.32
C GLN A 129 -7.50 -6.99 3.04
N PRO A 130 -7.87 -8.28 2.98
CA PRO A 130 -8.39 -8.89 1.75
C PRO A 130 -9.68 -8.22 1.27
N ARG A 131 -10.62 -7.97 2.19
CA ARG A 131 -11.89 -7.31 1.87
C ARG A 131 -11.67 -5.87 1.42
N PHE A 132 -10.85 -5.12 2.17
CA PHE A 132 -10.51 -3.75 1.80
C PHE A 132 -9.89 -3.69 0.41
N PHE A 133 -8.99 -4.62 0.08
CA PHE A 133 -8.36 -4.69 -1.22
C PHE A 133 -9.38 -4.93 -2.34
N ALA A 134 -10.28 -5.90 -2.15
CA ALA A 134 -11.32 -6.25 -3.13
C ALA A 134 -12.35 -5.12 -3.37
N ASP A 135 -12.63 -4.29 -2.35
CA ASP A 135 -13.55 -3.15 -2.47
C ASP A 135 -12.99 -2.03 -3.37
N TYR A 136 -11.65 -1.96 -3.54
CA TYR A 136 -10.99 -0.90 -4.31
C TYR A 136 -10.26 -1.38 -5.58
N LEU A 137 -9.78 -2.62 -5.60
CA LEU A 137 -9.03 -3.20 -6.71
C LEU A 137 -9.64 -4.56 -7.05
N SER A 138 -10.09 -4.72 -8.29
CA SER A 138 -10.58 -5.98 -8.84
C SER A 138 -9.43 -6.94 -9.19
N TRP A 139 -8.52 -7.16 -8.25
CA TRP A 139 -7.37 -8.05 -8.44
C TRP A 139 -7.77 -9.49 -8.06
N PRO A 140 -7.73 -10.45 -9.00
CA PRO A 140 -8.03 -11.84 -8.67
C PRO A 140 -7.02 -12.40 -7.65
N ASP A 141 -7.55 -13.05 -6.62
CA ASP A 141 -6.80 -13.87 -5.64
C ASP A 141 -5.75 -13.13 -4.75
N PHE A 142 -5.84 -11.80 -4.61
CA PHE A 142 -4.89 -11.02 -3.81
C PHE A 142 -5.53 -10.09 -2.75
N PRO A 143 -4.93 -9.97 -1.55
CA PRO A 143 -3.91 -10.86 -0.97
C PRO A 143 -4.53 -12.23 -0.62
N PRO A 144 -3.84 -13.36 -0.89
CA PRO A 144 -4.31 -14.65 -0.43
C PRO A 144 -4.46 -14.61 1.09
N ALA A 145 -5.61 -15.06 1.60
CA ALA A 145 -5.82 -15.19 3.04
C ALA A 145 -4.63 -15.94 3.64
N GLN A 146 -3.97 -15.37 4.65
CA GLN A 146 -2.91 -16.10 5.34
C GLN A 146 -3.47 -17.45 5.78
N PRO A 147 -2.82 -18.59 5.45
CA PRO A 147 -3.17 -19.82 6.12
C PRO A 147 -2.88 -19.58 7.61
N ALA A 148 -3.94 -19.57 8.43
CA ALA A 148 -3.81 -19.63 9.87
C ALA A 148 -2.86 -20.80 10.16
N ASN A 149 -1.74 -20.52 10.85
CA ASN A 149 -0.71 -21.47 11.24
C ASN A 149 -1.30 -22.88 11.38
N GLN A 150 -1.09 -23.73 10.37
CA GLN A 150 -1.32 -25.16 10.56
C GLN A 150 -0.26 -25.60 11.56
N PRO A 151 -0.62 -26.09 12.75
CA PRO A 151 0.36 -26.70 13.62
C PRO A 151 0.93 -27.89 12.86
N LEU A 152 2.25 -27.88 12.66
CA LEU A 152 2.99 -29.01 12.13
C LEU A 152 2.53 -30.26 12.88
N MET A 153 1.95 -31.22 12.15
CA MET A 153 1.66 -32.53 12.71
C MET A 153 2.95 -33.11 13.29
N ALA A 154 2.97 -33.28 14.61
CA ALA A 154 3.93 -34.15 15.25
C ALA A 154 3.62 -35.58 14.79
N ILE A 155 4.45 -36.08 13.89
CA ILE A 155 4.57 -37.50 13.59
C ILE A 155 5.22 -38.14 14.81
N HIS A 156 4.48 -38.99 15.54
CA HIS A 156 4.99 -40.18 16.22
C HIS A 156 3.85 -41.17 16.48
#